data_AF-A0A3P1YC38-F1
#
_entry.id   AF-A0A3P1YC38-F1
#
_cell.length_a   1.000
_cell.length_b   1.000
_cell.length_c   1.000
_cell.angle_alpha   90.00
_cell.angle_beta   90.00
_cell.angle_gamma   90.00
#
_symmetry.space_group_name_H-M   'P 1'
#
loop_
_entity.id
_entity.type
_entity.pdbx_description
1 polymer ?
#
loop_
_entity_poly.entity_id
_entity_poly.type
_entity_poly.pdbx_seq_one_letter_code
_entity_poly.pdbx_strand_id
1 'polypeptide(L)'
;MPPSTSDKLAHPQPWRSAMVATLASNSRRTAPMYRFIARSSAPLQYLDADAKRLLKIIGKDDAATGIITLAQIPAAQQAIERAIAQEEAAGSEAPQADQAAPAPDDEQPQDRVALRHRALPLLQLLAAAASAQEDVIWEH
;
A
#
# COMPACT_ATOMS: atom_id res chain seq x y z
N MET A 1 -72.19 -5.80 6.64
CA MET A 1 -70.83 -5.35 6.28
C MET A 1 -69.82 -6.22 7.01
N PRO A 2 -69.12 -7.08 6.26
CA PRO A 2 -67.66 -7.19 6.37
C PRO A 2 -66.95 -7.05 4.99
N PRO A 3 -65.63 -6.83 4.96
CA PRO A 3 -64.95 -6.05 3.93
C PRO A 3 -64.17 -6.84 2.86
N SER A 4 -63.82 -6.10 1.81
CA SER A 4 -62.62 -6.20 0.97
C SER A 4 -62.36 -7.47 0.14
N THR A 5 -62.75 -7.34 -1.13
CA THR A 5 -61.92 -7.65 -2.31
C THR A 5 -60.43 -7.35 -2.08
N SER A 6 -59.58 -8.36 -2.26
CA SER A 6 -58.48 -8.33 -3.23
C SER A 6 -57.77 -9.67 -3.29
N ASP A 7 -58.16 -10.38 -4.35
CA ASP A 7 -57.36 -11.34 -5.10
C ASP A 7 -55.98 -10.76 -5.40
N LYS A 8 -54.91 -11.39 -4.91
CA LYS A 8 -53.56 -11.21 -5.47
C LYS A 8 -52.57 -12.30 -5.05
N LEU A 9 -52.01 -12.91 -6.09
CA LEU A 9 -50.70 -13.56 -6.22
C LEU A 9 -50.55 -15.03 -5.77
N ALA A 10 -50.84 -15.91 -6.74
CA ALA A 10 -50.02 -17.08 -7.01
C ALA A 10 -48.66 -16.67 -7.65
N HIS A 11 -47.62 -17.41 -7.26
CA HIS A 11 -46.22 -17.53 -7.73
C HIS A 11 -45.99 -17.54 -9.26
N PRO A 12 -44.73 -17.64 -9.81
CA PRO A 12 -43.36 -17.45 -9.28
C PRO A 12 -42.43 -16.54 -10.16
N GLN A 13 -41.27 -16.13 -9.61
CA GLN A 13 -40.10 -15.61 -10.35
C GLN A 13 -39.40 -16.75 -11.12
N PRO A 14 -38.87 -16.56 -12.36
CA PRO A 14 -37.49 -16.06 -12.52
C PRO A 14 -37.24 -15.31 -13.86
N TRP A 15 -37.05 -13.98 -13.83
CA TRP A 15 -36.58 -13.27 -15.03
C TRP A 15 -35.07 -13.36 -15.13
N ARG A 16 -34.65 -13.67 -16.35
CA ARG A 16 -33.32 -14.15 -16.75
C ARG A 16 -32.34 -12.99 -16.84
N SER A 17 -31.12 -13.31 -16.41
CA SER A 17 -29.86 -12.62 -16.59
C SER A 17 -29.85 -11.55 -17.66
N ALA A 18 -29.67 -10.32 -17.19
CA ALA A 18 -29.39 -9.16 -17.99
C ALA A 18 -27.95 -9.20 -18.53
N MET A 19 -27.80 -8.58 -19.70
CA MET A 19 -26.62 -7.85 -20.19
C MET A 19 -25.48 -8.65 -20.84
N VAL A 20 -25.47 -8.51 -22.17
CA VAL A 20 -24.35 -8.69 -23.09
C VAL A 20 -23.10 -7.96 -22.61
N ALA A 21 -21.99 -8.67 -22.63
CA ALA A 21 -20.66 -8.19 -22.30
C ALA A 21 -20.23 -7.04 -23.24
N THR A 22 -20.01 -5.86 -22.67
CA THR A 22 -19.15 -4.83 -23.28
C THR A 22 -17.89 -4.75 -22.43
N LEU A 23 -16.87 -5.53 -22.80
CA LEU A 23 -15.51 -5.34 -22.30
C LEU A 23 -14.97 -4.06 -22.93
N ALA A 24 -15.27 -2.92 -22.31
CA ALA A 24 -14.44 -1.73 -22.45
C ALA A 24 -13.05 -2.11 -21.89
N SER A 25 -12.12 -2.36 -22.79
CA SER A 25 -10.70 -2.51 -22.47
C SER A 25 -10.24 -1.16 -21.91
N ASN A 26 -10.34 -1.01 -20.59
CA ASN A 26 -9.87 0.19 -19.91
C ASN A 26 -8.35 0.06 -19.87
N SER A 27 -7.69 0.65 -20.87
CA SER A 27 -6.24 0.85 -20.90
C SER A 27 -5.83 1.42 -19.55
N ARG A 28 -5.29 0.56 -18.68
CA ARG A 28 -4.81 0.96 -17.36
C ARG A 28 -3.67 1.93 -17.63
N ARG A 29 -3.92 3.23 -17.43
CA ARG A 29 -2.85 4.18 -17.12
C ARG A 29 -2.21 3.67 -15.84
N THR A 30 -1.14 2.90 -15.97
CA THR A 30 -0.28 2.50 -14.86
C THR A 30 0.35 3.78 -14.34
N ALA A 31 -0.16 4.29 -13.22
CA ALA A 31 0.58 5.26 -12.44
C ALA A 31 1.94 4.65 -12.07
N PRO A 32 3.04 5.43 -12.05
CA PRO A 32 4.36 4.92 -11.66
C PRO A 32 4.26 4.37 -10.24
N MET A 33 4.41 3.05 -10.10
CA MET A 33 4.21 2.33 -8.85
C MET A 33 5.29 1.28 -8.71
N TYR A 34 5.87 1.16 -7.52
CA TYR A 34 6.79 0.07 -7.25
C TYR A 34 6.03 -1.12 -6.69
N ARG A 35 6.46 -2.32 -7.08
CA ARG A 35 6.00 -3.58 -6.51
C ARG A 35 7.18 -4.29 -5.84
N PHE A 36 7.01 -4.67 -4.57
CA PHE A 36 7.95 -5.52 -3.84
C PHE A 36 7.39 -6.94 -3.79
N ILE A 37 8.22 -7.91 -4.17
CA ILE A 37 7.83 -9.29 -4.38
C ILE A 37 8.78 -10.19 -3.60
N ALA A 38 8.19 -11.09 -2.81
CA ALA A 38 8.85 -12.25 -2.22
C ALA A 38 7.97 -13.48 -2.53
N ARG A 39 8.58 -14.64 -2.81
CA ARG A 39 7.84 -15.86 -3.16
C ARG A 39 6.94 -16.33 -2.02
N SER A 40 7.29 -16.04 -0.77
CA SER A 40 6.55 -16.48 0.41
C SER A 40 5.47 -15.51 0.87
N SER A 41 5.18 -14.44 0.12
CA SER A 41 4.21 -13.41 0.52
C SER A 41 3.50 -12.77 -0.66
N ALA A 42 2.37 -12.14 -0.38
CA ALA A 42 1.68 -11.35 -1.40
C ALA A 42 2.52 -10.12 -1.79
N PRO A 43 2.54 -9.74 -3.07
CA PRO A 43 3.31 -8.58 -3.52
C PRO A 43 2.75 -7.28 -2.93
N LEU A 44 3.63 -6.43 -2.42
CA LEU A 44 3.27 -5.10 -1.92
C LEU A 44 3.40 -4.07 -3.04
N GLN A 45 2.46 -3.15 -3.11
CA GLN A 45 2.47 -2.04 -4.08
C GLN A 45 2.59 -0.71 -3.33
N TYR A 46 3.52 0.12 -3.76
CA TYR A 46 3.73 1.47 -3.26
C TYR A 46 3.66 2.48 -4.41
N LEU A 47 3.25 3.70 -4.08
CA LEU A 47 3.40 4.84 -4.98
C LEU A 47 4.89 5.16 -5.18
N ASP A 48 5.23 5.76 -6.32
CA ASP A 48 6.62 6.11 -6.67
C ASP A 48 7.38 6.85 -5.55
N ALA A 49 6.78 7.91 -4.99
CA ALA A 49 7.40 8.71 -3.94
C ALA A 49 7.68 7.90 -2.66
N ASP A 50 6.71 7.07 -2.27
CA ASP A 50 6.75 6.24 -1.07
C ASP A 50 7.83 5.15 -1.19
N ALA A 51 7.87 4.48 -2.33
CA ALA A 51 8.84 3.45 -2.61
C ALA A 51 10.26 4.00 -2.67
N LYS A 52 10.47 5.11 -3.38
CA LYS A 52 11.78 5.78 -3.47
C LYS A 52 12.27 6.22 -2.10
N ARG A 53 11.39 6.76 -1.25
CA ARG A 53 11.75 7.09 0.14
C ARG A 53 12.23 5.86 0.91
N LEU A 54 11.50 4.75 0.82
CA LEU A 54 11.89 3.49 1.48
C LEU A 54 13.20 2.92 0.94
N LEU A 55 13.41 2.91 -0.38
CA LEU A 55 14.65 2.46 -1.01
C LEU A 55 15.85 3.30 -0.58
N LYS A 56 15.68 4.64 -0.52
CA LYS A 56 16.69 5.57 -0.04
C LYS A 56 17.07 5.31 1.42
N ILE A 57 16.09 5.01 2.28
CA ILE A 57 16.33 4.64 3.69
C ILE A 57 17.17 3.37 3.80
N ILE A 58 16.89 2.36 2.96
CA ILE A 58 17.65 1.10 2.91
C ILE A 58 19.08 1.32 2.37
N GLY A 59 19.35 2.47 1.74
CA GLY A 59 20.62 2.75 1.07
C GLY A 59 20.73 2.09 -0.30
N LYS A 60 19.61 1.88 -0.98
CA LYS A 60 19.54 1.42 -2.38
C LYS A 60 19.27 2.59 -3.30
N ASP A 61 19.88 2.56 -4.49
CA ASP A 61 19.54 3.47 -5.58
C ASP A 61 18.05 3.35 -5.95
N ASP A 62 17.47 4.45 -6.41
CA ASP A 62 16.14 4.55 -7.01
C ASP A 62 16.05 3.90 -8.40
N ALA A 63 16.74 2.76 -8.55
CA ALA A 63 16.68 1.93 -9.73
C ALA A 63 15.27 1.36 -9.91
N ALA A 64 14.79 1.36 -11.15
CA ALA A 64 13.48 0.84 -11.54
C ALA A 64 13.28 -0.64 -11.15
N THR A 65 14.35 -1.41 -11.04
CA THR A 65 14.31 -2.76 -10.49
C THR A 65 15.57 -3.07 -9.69
N GLY A 66 15.44 -3.95 -8.72
CA GLY A 66 16.59 -4.49 -8.00
C GLY A 66 16.22 -5.58 -7.02
N ILE A 67 17.21 -6.01 -6.24
CA ILE A 67 17.11 -7.11 -5.30
C ILE A 67 17.69 -6.75 -3.94
N ILE A 68 16.95 -7.11 -2.89
CA ILE A 68 17.39 -7.14 -1.50
C ILE A 68 17.69 -8.61 -1.21
N THR A 69 18.97 -8.96 -1.23
CA THR A 69 19.38 -10.35 -0.99
C THR A 69 19.11 -10.76 0.45
N LEU A 70 18.95 -12.05 0.75
CA LEU A 70 18.77 -12.57 2.10
C LEU A 70 19.79 -12.01 3.12
N ALA A 71 21.06 -11.89 2.71
CA ALA A 71 22.12 -11.33 3.55
C ALA A 71 21.95 -9.82 3.86
N GLN A 72 21.20 -9.09 3.03
CA GLN A 72 20.94 -7.67 3.16
C GLN A 72 19.63 -7.36 3.89
N ILE A 73 18.70 -8.33 3.97
CA ILE A 73 17.43 -8.17 4.67
C ILE A 73 17.59 -7.62 6.11
N PRO A 74 18.45 -8.19 6.98
CA PRO A 74 18.57 -7.68 8.35
C PRO A 74 19.10 -6.24 8.41
N ALA A 75 19.99 -5.86 7.49
CA ALA A 75 20.48 -4.49 7.39
C ALA A 75 19.37 -3.54 6.90
N ALA A 76 18.56 -3.97 5.93
CA ALA A 76 17.43 -3.21 5.42
C ALA A 76 16.36 -2.96 6.50
N GLN A 77 16.02 -3.99 7.29
CA GLN A 77 15.09 -3.87 8.41
C GLN A 77 15.59 -2.85 9.43
N GLN A 78 16.86 -2.98 9.85
CA GLN A 78 17.46 -2.05 10.81
C GLN A 78 17.49 -0.62 10.28
N ALA A 79 17.78 -0.41 9.00
CA ALA A 79 17.79 0.93 8.39
C ALA A 79 16.41 1.57 8.44
N ILE A 80 15.36 0.81 8.10
CA ILE A 80 13.96 1.25 8.17
C ILE A 80 13.56 1.58 9.61
N GLU A 81 13.86 0.70 10.57
CA GLU A 81 13.55 0.92 11.99
C GLU A 81 14.26 2.16 12.55
N ARG A 82 15.53 2.38 12.17
CA ARG A 82 16.29 3.58 12.55
C ARG A 82 15.69 4.85 11.97
N ALA A 83 15.28 4.83 10.70
CA ALA A 83 14.64 5.98 10.06
C ALA A 83 13.31 6.33 10.76
N ILE A 84 12.49 5.32 11.08
CA ILE A 84 11.26 5.51 11.87
C ILE A 84 11.59 6.14 13.23
N ALA A 85 12.55 5.60 13.96
CA ALA A 85 12.93 6.12 15.27
C ALA A 85 13.46 7.56 15.21
N GLN A 86 14.25 7.90 14.18
CA GLN A 86 14.75 9.25 13.95
C GLN A 86 13.62 10.23 13.65
N GLU A 87 12.62 9.84 12.85
CA GLU A 87 11.49 10.68 12.48
C GLU A 87 10.50 10.89 13.64
N GLU A 88 10.27 9.86 14.46
CA GLU A 88 9.46 9.97 15.68
C GLU A 88 10.15 10.86 16.74
N ALA A 89 11.48 10.78 16.86
CA ALA A 89 12.26 11.66 17.73
C ALA A 89 12.18 13.12 17.27
N ALA A 90 12.33 13.39 15.98
CA ALA A 90 12.18 14.72 15.40
C ALA A 90 10.73 15.26 15.45
N GLY A 91 9.73 14.37 15.55
CA GLY A 91 8.31 14.69 15.71
C GLY A 91 7.89 15.08 17.12
N SER A 92 8.65 14.67 18.15
CA SER A 92 8.29 14.92 19.54
C SER A 92 8.55 16.37 20.01
N GLU A 93 9.22 17.19 19.20
CA GLU A 93 9.51 18.60 19.52
C GLU A 93 8.52 19.62 18.91
N ALA A 94 7.57 19.19 18.06
CA ALA A 94 6.59 20.08 17.45
C ALA A 94 5.19 19.85 18.08
N PRO A 95 4.58 20.86 18.74
CA PRO A 95 3.21 20.74 19.22
C PRO A 95 2.29 20.56 18.01
N GLN A 96 1.40 19.57 18.09
CA GLN A 96 0.32 19.36 17.13
C GLN A 96 -0.53 20.63 17.03
N ALA A 97 -0.35 21.42 15.97
CA ALA A 97 -1.26 22.48 15.58
C ALA A 97 -2.13 21.97 14.43
N ASP A 98 -3.39 21.76 14.78
CA ASP A 98 -4.53 21.44 13.95
C ASP A 98 -4.71 22.47 12.81
N GLN A 99 -5.03 21.99 11.60
CA GLN A 99 -5.68 22.70 10.48
C GLN A 99 -5.03 23.98 9.89
N ALA A 100 -4.58 23.90 8.63
CA ALA A 100 -5.01 24.75 7.48
C ALA A 100 -3.88 25.04 6.45
N ALA A 101 -4.29 24.96 5.18
CA ALA A 101 -3.66 25.45 3.94
C ALA A 101 -2.54 24.59 3.28
N PRO A 102 -2.65 24.32 1.96
CA PRO A 102 -1.59 23.72 1.18
C PRO A 102 -0.61 24.83 0.77
N ALA A 103 0.55 24.89 1.42
CA ALA A 103 1.74 25.52 0.84
C ALA A 103 2.53 24.44 0.08
N PRO A 104 3.10 24.74 -1.09
CA PRO A 104 4.00 23.84 -1.77
C PRO A 104 5.39 23.96 -1.13
N ASP A 105 6.08 22.83 -1.05
CA ASP A 105 7.36 22.62 -0.36
C ASP A 105 7.24 22.44 1.16
N ASP A 106 8.07 21.52 1.65
CA ASP A 106 8.25 21.04 3.04
C ASP A 106 7.33 19.90 3.54
N GLU A 107 8.00 18.78 3.77
CA GLU A 107 7.61 17.50 4.35
C GLU A 107 6.61 17.67 5.50
N GLN A 108 5.31 17.55 5.17
CA GLN A 108 4.21 17.76 6.10
C GLN A 108 4.32 16.81 7.32
N PRO A 109 3.88 17.23 8.52
CA PRO A 109 3.83 16.38 9.72
C PRO A 109 2.97 15.12 9.53
N GLN A 110 2.10 15.12 8.51
CA GLN A 110 1.35 13.95 8.06
C GLN A 110 2.24 12.84 7.50
N ASP A 111 3.41 13.16 6.93
CA ASP A 111 4.37 12.19 6.41
C ASP A 111 5.12 11.43 7.53
N ARG A 112 5.26 12.05 8.72
CA ARG A 112 6.03 11.49 9.85
C ARG A 112 5.38 10.24 10.44
N VAL A 113 4.12 10.38 10.85
CA VAL A 113 3.31 9.22 11.24
C VAL A 113 3.13 8.30 10.03
N ALA A 114 3.01 8.84 8.81
CA ALA A 114 2.86 8.01 7.62
C ALA A 114 4.05 7.08 7.38
N LEU A 115 5.30 7.46 7.65
CA LEU A 115 6.46 6.57 7.40
C LEU A 115 6.36 5.29 8.22
N ARG A 116 6.08 5.39 9.52
CA ARG A 116 5.91 4.22 10.39
C ARG A 116 4.81 3.30 9.88
N HIS A 117 3.63 3.86 9.59
CA HIS A 117 2.49 3.07 9.13
C HIS A 117 2.71 2.45 7.74
N ARG A 118 3.43 3.14 6.86
CA ARG A 118 3.77 2.72 5.50
C ARG A 118 4.89 1.68 5.46
N ALA A 119 5.86 1.77 6.36
CA ALA A 119 7.02 0.88 6.39
C ALA A 119 6.71 -0.50 7.01
N LEU A 120 5.71 -0.59 7.89
CA LEU A 120 5.29 -1.85 8.53
C LEU A 120 5.05 -2.99 7.54
N PRO A 121 4.23 -2.84 6.47
CA PRO A 121 4.03 -3.91 5.51
C PRO A 121 5.35 -4.35 4.85
N LEU A 122 6.26 -3.43 4.51
CA LEU A 122 7.57 -3.79 3.96
C LEU A 122 8.43 -4.56 4.99
N LEU A 123 8.44 -4.15 6.26
CA LEU A 123 9.13 -4.86 7.34
C LEU A 123 8.60 -6.28 7.52
N GLN A 124 7.28 -6.47 7.42
CA GLN A 124 6.65 -7.79 7.45
C GLN A 124 7.06 -8.65 6.26
N LEU A 125 7.08 -8.08 5.05
CA LEU A 125 7.54 -8.77 3.84
C LEU A 125 9.00 -9.22 3.99
N LEU A 126 9.88 -8.32 4.46
CA LEU A 126 11.28 -8.62 4.72
C LEU A 126 11.45 -9.72 5.79
N ALA A 127 10.66 -9.69 6.86
CA ALA A 127 10.71 -10.72 7.90
C ALA A 127 10.24 -12.09 7.39
N ALA A 128 9.19 -12.13 6.56
CA ALA A 128 8.72 -13.35 5.92
C ALA A 128 9.77 -13.91 4.95
N ALA A 129 10.39 -13.06 4.14
CA ALA A 129 11.46 -13.43 3.23
C ALA A 129 12.70 -13.97 3.96
N ALA A 130 13.10 -13.33 5.07
CA ALA A 130 14.18 -13.84 5.93
C ALA A 130 13.87 -15.23 6.51
N SER A 131 12.64 -15.42 6.99
CA SER A 131 12.20 -16.70 7.58
C SER A 131 12.14 -17.82 6.53
N ALA A 132 11.82 -17.48 5.29
CA ALA A 132 11.79 -18.40 4.15
C ALA A 132 13.13 -18.53 3.41
N GLN A 133 14.18 -17.83 3.87
CA GLN A 133 15.51 -17.78 3.27
C GLN A 133 15.49 -17.40 1.78
N GLU A 134 14.76 -16.36 1.43
CA GLU A 134 14.65 -15.85 0.07
C GLU A 134 15.01 -14.38 -0.04
N ASP A 135 15.15 -13.93 -1.28
CA ASP A 135 15.42 -12.56 -1.64
C ASP A 135 14.12 -11.80 -1.93
N VAL A 136 14.14 -10.47 -1.75
CA VAL A 136 13.02 -9.59 -2.12
C VAL A 136 13.39 -8.82 -3.37
N ILE A 137 12.55 -8.90 -4.40
CA ILE A 137 12.72 -8.19 -5.67
C ILE A 137 11.80 -6.97 -5.66
N TRP A 138 12.25 -5.85 -6.20
CA TRP A 138 11.37 -4.74 -6.54
C TRP A 138 11.39 -4.41 -8.02
N GLU A 139 10.26 -3.91 -8.53
CA GLU A 139 10.05 -3.49 -9.91
C GLU A 139 9.17 -2.23 -9.96
N HIS A 140 9.32 -1.39 -10.98
CA HIS A 140 8.58 -0.14 -11.22
C HIS A 140 7.96 -0.11 -12.62
#